data_AF-L9XNG7-F1
#
_entry.id   AF-L9XNG7-F1
#
_cell.length_a   1.000
_cell.length_b   1.000
_cell.length_c   1.000
_cell.angle_alpha   90.00
_cell.angle_beta   90.00
_cell.angle_gamma   90.00
#
_symmetry.space_group_name_H-M   'P 1'
#
loop_
_entity.id
_entity.type
_entity.pdbx_description
1 polymer ?
#
loop_
_entity_poly.entity_id
_entity_poly.type
_entity_poly.pdbx_seq_one_letter_code
_entity_poly.pdbx_strand_id
1 'polypeptide(L)'
;MNNQSSVAIDGDDPVTFSELWSMTDAFAGGLRDRGISPDDAVAIRLSTPRAVLVAVYGALRNGSVPVTIPPDVDNRTIRAILNEVDARAYVTDETPFLPIINRSEAVQVVITVDCDARMGIALERLLENSSLNLAGGRTGVDVARRADRDRALLAYGTGSDGDPLGVEYTHETLAAAGDVGESLLGSATDGSSVPDSRTPDGGAVRHLGSRSLSDPLELLYGATAAIFGGGRYVPVDDWTPETARSLLATGAADRTFLAPAQYDAVRSLGATDADVTDAVVVERTAAPLEERVDAGEAIRVRGRPETGLTHVRTPADVEAGRLGETLPGVEARTRSEIDTRTLEDDTVPERGDTLVVDGPGTMERYVDRPDATADRFVSVEGRRWVRTGVTVSRTDPESKTSTGGDNFDGDDSFDRSRPGVVCVTDPMETVRDGV
;
A
#
# COMPACT_ATOMS: atom_id res chain seq x y z
N MET A 1 -2.05 11.51 -22.33
CA MET A 1 -0.87 10.91 -21.66
C MET A 1 0.30 11.02 -22.62
N ASN A 2 1.38 11.69 -22.21
CA ASN A 2 2.54 11.97 -23.07
C ASN A 2 3.50 10.76 -23.22
N ASN A 3 3.23 9.64 -22.53
CA ASN A 3 4.13 8.48 -22.41
C ASN A 3 3.56 7.19 -23.03
N GLN A 4 2.67 7.29 -24.03
CA GLN A 4 1.94 6.12 -24.56
C GLN A 4 2.83 4.96 -25.03
N SER A 5 3.98 5.25 -25.65
CA SER A 5 4.94 4.25 -26.14
C SER A 5 5.96 3.80 -25.09
N SER A 6 5.99 4.43 -23.91
CA SER A 6 6.91 4.06 -22.84
C SER A 6 6.41 2.79 -22.13
N VAL A 7 7.34 1.97 -21.64
CA VAL A 7 7.03 0.79 -20.83
C VAL A 7 6.40 1.24 -19.51
N ALA A 8 5.28 0.62 -19.13
CA ALA A 8 4.59 0.83 -17.85
C ALA A 8 4.78 -0.36 -16.90
N ILE A 9 4.83 -1.58 -17.44
CA ILE A 9 5.11 -2.81 -16.70
C ILE A 9 6.29 -3.50 -17.38
N ASP A 10 7.37 -3.70 -16.65
CA ASP A 10 8.58 -4.38 -17.13
C ASP A 10 8.42 -5.92 -17.07
N GLY A 11 9.46 -6.66 -17.47
CA GLY A 11 9.50 -8.13 -17.46
C GLY A 11 9.92 -8.71 -18.81
N ASP A 12 9.77 -10.03 -18.98
CA ASP A 12 10.15 -10.72 -20.21
C ASP A 12 9.32 -10.25 -21.43
N ASP A 13 8.03 -9.99 -21.21
CA ASP A 13 7.11 -9.41 -22.19
C ASP A 13 6.62 -8.03 -21.69
N PRO A 14 7.42 -6.96 -21.88
CA PRO A 14 7.12 -5.64 -21.33
C PRO A 14 5.87 -5.05 -21.96
N VAL A 15 5.09 -4.32 -21.16
CA VAL A 15 3.82 -3.71 -21.57
C VAL A 15 3.95 -2.19 -21.54
N THR A 16 3.68 -1.54 -22.66
CA THR A 16 3.63 -0.08 -22.76
C THR A 16 2.39 0.51 -22.10
N PHE A 17 2.40 1.80 -21.79
CA PHE A 17 1.21 2.50 -21.31
C PHE A 17 0.02 2.34 -22.27
N SER A 18 0.23 2.46 -23.58
CA SER A 18 -0.84 2.30 -24.57
C SER A 18 -1.44 0.91 -24.53
N GLU A 19 -0.62 -0.13 -24.39
CA GLU A 19 -1.06 -1.52 -24.30
C GLU A 19 -1.79 -1.77 -22.98
N LEU A 20 -1.24 -1.31 -21.85
CA LEU A 20 -1.89 -1.43 -20.54
C LEU A 20 -3.28 -0.80 -20.58
N TRP A 21 -3.39 0.44 -21.06
CA TRP A 21 -4.69 1.11 -21.14
C TRP A 21 -5.66 0.41 -22.09
N SER A 22 -5.18 -0.08 -23.22
CA SER A 22 -5.99 -0.87 -24.15
C SER A 22 -6.50 -2.16 -23.50
N MET A 23 -5.67 -2.85 -22.72
CA MET A 23 -6.07 -4.04 -21.96
C MET A 23 -7.09 -3.69 -20.89
N THR A 24 -6.93 -2.58 -20.16
CA THR A 24 -7.92 -2.15 -19.15
C THR A 24 -9.26 -1.76 -19.76
N ASP A 25 -9.26 -1.09 -20.92
CA ASP A 25 -10.47 -0.77 -21.68
C ASP A 25 -11.15 -2.04 -22.17
N ALA A 26 -10.37 -2.98 -22.68
CA ALA A 26 -10.87 -4.26 -23.13
C ALA A 26 -11.48 -5.09 -21.99
N PHE A 27 -10.81 -5.13 -20.84
CA PHE A 27 -11.33 -5.78 -19.63
C PHE A 27 -12.65 -5.16 -19.18
N ALA A 28 -12.72 -3.82 -19.12
CA ALA A 28 -13.93 -3.10 -18.75
C ALA A 28 -15.09 -3.40 -19.72
N GLY A 29 -14.84 -3.38 -21.04
CA GLY A 29 -15.84 -3.74 -22.04
C GLY A 29 -16.29 -5.20 -21.91
N GLY A 30 -15.35 -6.11 -21.70
CA GLY A 30 -15.62 -7.54 -21.52
C GLY A 30 -16.47 -7.83 -20.27
N LEU A 31 -16.33 -7.05 -19.20
CA LEU A 31 -17.20 -7.09 -18.02
C LEU A 31 -18.62 -6.61 -18.37
N ARG A 32 -18.77 -5.46 -19.05
CA ARG A 32 -20.08 -4.91 -19.45
C ARG A 32 -20.87 -5.85 -20.34
N ASP A 33 -20.21 -6.44 -21.34
CA ASP A 33 -20.82 -7.38 -22.28
C ASP A 33 -21.38 -8.63 -21.59
N ARG A 34 -20.91 -8.90 -20.36
CA ARG A 34 -21.34 -10.03 -19.53
C ARG A 34 -22.28 -9.63 -18.40
N GLY A 35 -22.78 -8.40 -18.43
CA GLY A 35 -23.79 -7.90 -17.49
C GLY A 35 -23.24 -7.36 -16.17
N ILE A 36 -21.91 -7.24 -16.04
CA ILE A 36 -21.31 -6.66 -14.84
C ILE A 36 -21.45 -5.14 -14.90
N SER A 37 -22.20 -4.61 -13.95
CA SER A 37 -22.61 -3.21 -13.87
C SER A 37 -21.66 -2.41 -12.97
N PRO A 38 -21.72 -1.07 -13.04
CA PRO A 38 -21.10 -0.23 -12.03
C PRO A 38 -21.61 -0.64 -10.62
N ASP A 39 -20.72 -0.60 -9.62
CA ASP A 39 -20.93 -0.96 -8.19
C ASP A 39 -20.90 -2.46 -7.89
N ASP A 40 -20.96 -3.31 -8.93
CA ASP A 40 -20.76 -4.74 -8.75
C ASP A 40 -19.33 -5.04 -8.29
N ALA A 41 -19.19 -5.98 -7.35
CA ALA A 41 -17.90 -6.45 -6.88
C ALA A 41 -17.26 -7.43 -7.87
N VAL A 42 -15.99 -7.19 -8.21
CA VAL A 42 -15.14 -8.04 -9.06
C VAL A 42 -14.03 -8.58 -8.18
N ALA A 43 -14.17 -9.83 -7.74
CA ALA A 43 -13.17 -10.49 -6.91
C ALA A 43 -11.97 -10.93 -7.74
N ILE A 44 -10.78 -10.55 -7.30
CA ILE A 44 -9.51 -10.73 -8.00
C ILE A 44 -8.56 -11.48 -7.08
N ARG A 45 -8.31 -12.74 -7.40
CA ARG A 45 -7.32 -13.58 -6.74
C ARG A 45 -6.35 -14.05 -7.82
N LEU A 46 -5.26 -13.33 -7.99
CA LEU A 46 -4.25 -13.58 -9.01
C LEU A 46 -2.85 -13.44 -8.42
N SER A 47 -1.91 -14.20 -8.96
CA SER A 47 -0.50 -14.20 -8.57
C SER A 47 0.32 -13.33 -9.53
N THR A 48 -0.05 -13.29 -10.81
CA THR A 48 0.66 -12.53 -11.85
C THR A 48 0.37 -11.02 -11.75
N PRO A 49 1.39 -10.16 -11.52
CA PRO A 49 1.14 -8.74 -11.31
C PRO A 49 0.49 -8.02 -12.50
N ARG A 50 0.87 -8.38 -13.73
CA ARG A 50 0.26 -7.82 -14.95
C ARG A 50 -1.25 -8.05 -14.97
N ALA A 51 -1.69 -9.26 -14.67
CA ALA A 51 -3.11 -9.62 -14.69
C ALA A 51 -3.88 -8.93 -13.55
N VAL A 52 -3.28 -8.79 -12.36
CA VAL A 52 -3.84 -8.00 -11.25
C VAL A 52 -4.09 -6.55 -11.68
N LEU A 53 -3.08 -5.88 -12.25
CA LEU A 53 -3.19 -4.47 -12.66
C LEU A 53 -4.25 -4.27 -13.76
N VAL A 54 -4.28 -5.16 -14.76
CA VAL A 54 -5.32 -5.12 -15.81
C VAL A 54 -6.72 -5.31 -15.22
N ALA A 55 -6.89 -6.27 -14.31
CA ALA A 55 -8.20 -6.54 -13.70
C ALA A 55 -8.66 -5.42 -12.76
N VAL A 56 -7.78 -4.90 -11.90
CA VAL A 56 -8.09 -3.80 -10.97
C VAL A 56 -8.45 -2.53 -11.73
N TYR A 57 -7.60 -2.07 -12.65
CA TYR A 57 -7.86 -0.85 -13.41
C TYR A 57 -9.01 -1.01 -14.41
N GLY A 58 -9.19 -2.21 -14.98
CA GLY A 58 -10.33 -2.54 -15.83
C GLY A 58 -11.66 -2.54 -15.07
N ALA A 59 -11.70 -3.10 -13.85
CA ALA A 59 -12.87 -3.02 -12.98
C ALA A 59 -13.21 -1.57 -12.62
N LEU A 60 -12.20 -0.78 -12.22
CA LEU A 60 -12.37 0.65 -11.95
C LEU A 60 -12.90 1.42 -13.16
N ARG A 61 -12.36 1.16 -14.38
CA ARG A 61 -12.87 1.76 -15.62
C ARG A 61 -14.32 1.35 -15.92
N ASN A 62 -14.69 0.10 -15.60
CA ASN A 62 -16.07 -0.35 -15.70
C ASN A 62 -17.00 0.42 -14.72
N GLY A 63 -16.44 0.96 -13.64
CA GLY A 63 -17.17 1.46 -12.48
C GLY A 63 -17.48 0.35 -11.48
N SER A 64 -17.02 -0.88 -11.71
CA SER A 64 -17.14 -1.96 -10.73
C SER A 64 -16.11 -1.77 -9.62
N VAL A 65 -16.32 -2.49 -8.52
CA VAL A 65 -15.44 -2.42 -7.36
C VAL A 65 -14.50 -3.62 -7.37
N PRO A 66 -13.20 -3.45 -7.67
CA PRO A 66 -12.22 -4.52 -7.48
C PRO A 66 -12.16 -4.95 -6.00
N VAL A 67 -12.11 -6.26 -5.80
CA VAL A 67 -11.93 -6.88 -4.48
C VAL A 67 -10.66 -7.72 -4.54
N THR A 68 -9.56 -7.23 -3.98
CA THR A 68 -8.28 -7.95 -4.00
C THR A 68 -8.24 -8.98 -2.89
N ILE A 69 -7.85 -10.21 -3.23
CA ILE A 69 -7.77 -11.33 -2.32
C ILE A 69 -6.34 -11.87 -2.35
N PRO A 70 -5.69 -12.11 -1.19
CA PRO A 70 -4.33 -12.66 -1.17
C PRO A 70 -4.26 -14.02 -1.87
N PRO A 71 -3.19 -14.33 -2.60
CA PRO A 71 -3.11 -15.57 -3.36
C PRO A 71 -3.07 -16.81 -2.45
N ASP A 72 -2.57 -16.70 -1.22
CA ASP A 72 -2.34 -17.81 -0.30
C ASP A 72 -3.56 -18.19 0.57
N VAL A 73 -4.72 -17.58 0.36
CA VAL A 73 -5.94 -17.93 1.12
C VAL A 73 -6.58 -19.23 0.62
N ASP A 74 -7.22 -19.96 1.53
CA ASP A 74 -7.90 -21.21 1.21
C ASP A 74 -9.27 -20.98 0.51
N ASN A 75 -9.76 -22.01 -0.19
CA ASN A 75 -11.02 -21.97 -0.93
C ASN A 75 -12.27 -21.66 -0.08
N ARG A 76 -12.28 -22.01 1.22
CA ARG A 76 -13.39 -21.66 2.12
C ARG A 76 -13.37 -20.17 2.41
N THR A 77 -12.20 -19.61 2.65
CA THR A 77 -12.00 -18.17 2.85
C THR A 77 -12.38 -17.38 1.60
N ILE A 78 -11.92 -17.79 0.41
CA ILE A 78 -12.32 -17.18 -0.88
C ILE A 78 -13.84 -17.16 -1.01
N ARG A 79 -14.50 -18.29 -0.79
CA ARG A 79 -15.96 -18.37 -0.86
C ARG A 79 -16.66 -17.46 0.14
N ALA A 80 -16.14 -17.36 1.36
CA ALA A 80 -16.70 -16.47 2.38
C ALA A 80 -16.65 -15.01 1.90
N ILE A 81 -15.51 -14.59 1.36
CA ILE A 81 -15.33 -13.25 0.78
C ILE A 81 -16.31 -13.03 -0.38
N LEU A 82 -16.37 -13.93 -1.36
CA LEU A 82 -17.28 -13.79 -2.51
C LEU A 82 -18.74 -13.58 -2.11
N ASN A 83 -19.18 -14.26 -1.04
CA ASN A 83 -20.54 -14.14 -0.53
C ASN A 83 -20.75 -12.87 0.31
N GLU A 84 -19.74 -12.45 1.09
CA GLU A 84 -19.80 -11.21 1.88
C GLU A 84 -19.94 -9.98 0.97
N VAL A 85 -19.21 -9.96 -0.15
CA VAL A 85 -19.25 -8.81 -1.09
C VAL A 85 -20.29 -8.95 -2.22
N ASP A 86 -21.10 -10.01 -2.24
CA ASP A 86 -22.01 -10.34 -3.35
C ASP A 86 -21.31 -10.28 -4.74
N ALA A 87 -20.11 -10.89 -4.84
CA ALA A 87 -19.25 -10.77 -6.01
C ALA A 87 -19.94 -11.27 -7.29
N ARG A 88 -20.00 -10.42 -8.33
CA ARG A 88 -20.60 -10.76 -9.63
C ARG A 88 -19.61 -11.41 -10.59
N ALA A 89 -18.34 -11.08 -10.45
CA ALA A 89 -17.26 -11.69 -11.21
C ALA A 89 -16.14 -12.19 -10.30
N TYR A 90 -15.52 -13.31 -10.69
CA TYR A 90 -14.34 -13.85 -10.04
C TYR A 90 -13.22 -14.05 -11.05
N VAL A 91 -12.05 -13.46 -10.80
CA VAL A 91 -10.85 -13.52 -11.64
C VAL A 91 -9.81 -14.38 -10.91
N THR A 92 -9.36 -15.45 -11.55
CA THR A 92 -8.45 -16.42 -10.92
C THR A 92 -7.47 -17.07 -11.87
N ASP A 93 -6.31 -17.44 -11.33
CA ASP A 93 -5.26 -18.20 -11.98
C ASP A 93 -5.16 -19.65 -11.46
N GLU A 94 -6.12 -20.09 -10.64
CA GLU A 94 -6.13 -21.45 -10.09
C GLU A 94 -7.37 -22.26 -10.40
N THR A 95 -7.16 -23.57 -10.43
CA THR A 95 -8.20 -24.59 -10.57
C THR A 95 -8.02 -25.67 -9.49
N PRO A 96 -9.11 -26.34 -9.06
CA PRO A 96 -10.49 -26.16 -9.49
C PRO A 96 -11.23 -25.06 -8.70
N PHE A 97 -11.85 -24.10 -9.39
CA PHE A 97 -12.68 -23.05 -8.75
C PHE A 97 -14.18 -23.40 -8.69
N LEU A 98 -14.65 -24.45 -9.39
CA LEU A 98 -16.06 -24.86 -9.37
C LEU A 98 -16.63 -25.11 -7.96
N PRO A 99 -15.91 -25.73 -7.02
CA PRO A 99 -16.40 -25.90 -5.65
C PRO A 99 -16.63 -24.59 -4.90
N ILE A 100 -15.94 -23.52 -5.29
CA ILE A 100 -16.06 -22.18 -4.74
C ILE A 100 -17.33 -21.53 -5.30
N ILE A 101 -17.42 -21.42 -6.63
CA ILE A 101 -18.50 -20.67 -7.30
C ILE A 101 -19.86 -21.37 -7.26
N ASN A 102 -19.92 -22.71 -7.24
CA ASN A 102 -21.19 -23.46 -7.14
C ASN A 102 -21.95 -23.17 -5.84
N ARG A 103 -21.29 -22.51 -4.89
CA ARG A 103 -21.84 -22.15 -3.60
C ARG A 103 -21.73 -20.65 -3.31
N SER A 104 -21.60 -19.86 -4.37
CA SER A 104 -21.70 -18.41 -4.39
C SER A 104 -22.74 -18.04 -5.45
N GLU A 105 -23.95 -17.70 -5.00
CA GLU A 105 -25.10 -17.49 -5.89
C GLU A 105 -24.95 -16.24 -6.78
N ALA A 106 -24.11 -15.30 -6.33
CA ALA A 106 -23.90 -14.02 -6.97
C ALA A 106 -23.03 -14.06 -8.21
N VAL A 107 -22.07 -15.00 -8.26
CA VAL A 107 -21.03 -15.06 -9.29
C VAL A 107 -21.66 -15.48 -10.61
N GLN A 108 -21.65 -14.55 -11.57
CA GLN A 108 -22.18 -14.75 -12.91
C GLN A 108 -21.07 -15.10 -13.90
N VAL A 109 -19.87 -14.57 -13.67
CA VAL A 109 -18.74 -14.68 -14.59
C VAL A 109 -17.49 -15.13 -13.85
N VAL A 110 -16.78 -16.11 -14.42
CA VAL A 110 -15.41 -16.44 -14.00
C VAL A 110 -14.45 -16.14 -15.12
N ILE A 111 -13.41 -15.37 -14.82
CA ILE A 111 -12.31 -15.03 -15.74
C ILE A 111 -11.08 -15.79 -15.27
N THR A 112 -10.46 -16.55 -16.17
CA THR A 112 -9.33 -17.43 -15.86
C THR A 112 -8.06 -16.89 -16.50
N VAL A 113 -6.94 -16.94 -15.78
CA VAL A 113 -5.62 -16.47 -16.23
C VAL A 113 -4.63 -17.64 -16.17
N ASP A 114 -3.90 -17.90 -17.25
CA ASP A 114 -2.78 -18.85 -17.28
C ASP A 114 -3.00 -20.23 -16.61
N CYS A 115 -4.23 -20.74 -16.62
CA CYS A 115 -4.60 -22.03 -16.03
C CYS A 115 -5.44 -22.90 -16.97
N ASP A 116 -5.31 -24.22 -16.81
CA ASP A 116 -6.06 -25.21 -17.60
C ASP A 116 -7.51 -25.35 -17.08
N ALA A 117 -8.32 -24.32 -17.31
CA ALA A 117 -9.71 -24.29 -16.94
C ALA A 117 -10.62 -24.67 -18.12
N ARG A 118 -11.52 -25.63 -17.91
CA ARG A 118 -12.55 -26.00 -18.90
C ARG A 118 -13.79 -25.10 -18.90
N MET A 119 -13.96 -24.35 -17.83
CA MET A 119 -15.09 -23.44 -17.61
C MET A 119 -14.55 -22.03 -17.36
N GLY A 120 -15.41 -21.02 -17.48
CA GLY A 120 -15.00 -19.62 -17.43
C GLY A 120 -14.55 -19.08 -18.78
N ILE A 121 -14.09 -17.83 -18.78
CA ILE A 121 -13.54 -17.14 -19.96
C ILE A 121 -12.07 -16.84 -19.69
N ALA A 122 -11.19 -17.31 -20.57
CA ALA A 122 -9.77 -16.94 -20.51
C ALA A 122 -9.58 -15.43 -20.67
N LEU A 123 -8.69 -14.82 -19.89
CA LEU A 123 -8.43 -13.38 -19.92
C LEU A 123 -8.07 -12.90 -21.33
N GLU A 124 -7.27 -13.64 -22.07
CA GLU A 124 -6.87 -13.30 -23.45
C GLU A 124 -8.11 -13.16 -24.35
N ARG A 125 -9.08 -14.08 -24.20
CA ARG A 125 -10.35 -14.01 -24.92
C ARG A 125 -11.24 -12.87 -24.46
N LEU A 126 -11.21 -12.53 -23.17
CA LEU A 126 -11.92 -11.36 -22.66
C LEU A 126 -11.38 -10.10 -23.34
N LEU A 127 -10.06 -9.98 -23.46
CA LEU A 127 -9.39 -8.81 -24.02
C LEU A 127 -9.58 -8.68 -25.54
N GLU A 128 -9.62 -9.80 -26.29
CA GLU A 128 -9.83 -9.82 -27.75
C GLU A 128 -11.22 -9.27 -28.19
N ASN A 129 -12.28 -9.59 -27.44
CA ASN A 129 -13.68 -9.41 -27.87
C ASN A 129 -14.16 -7.93 -27.90
N SER A 130 -13.38 -7.03 -27.34
CA SER A 130 -13.67 -5.58 -27.22
C SER A 130 -13.51 -4.82 -28.55
N SER A 131 -12.89 -5.47 -29.54
CA SER A 131 -12.55 -4.91 -30.85
C SER A 131 -13.75 -4.69 -31.78
N LEU A 132 -14.96 -5.14 -31.43
CA LEU A 132 -16.17 -4.94 -32.23
C LEU A 132 -16.86 -3.57 -32.02
N ASN A 133 -16.42 -2.76 -31.06
CA ASN A 133 -16.88 -1.37 -30.90
C ASN A 133 -16.09 -0.35 -31.74
N LEU A 134 -15.24 -0.81 -32.68
CA LEU A 134 -14.42 0.05 -33.56
C LEU A 134 -15.16 0.61 -34.80
N ALA A 135 -16.48 0.52 -34.88
CA ALA A 135 -17.25 1.19 -35.93
C ALA A 135 -17.50 2.67 -35.58
N GLY A 136 -16.44 3.48 -35.60
CA GLY A 136 -16.55 4.95 -35.68
C GLY A 136 -16.19 5.72 -34.41
N GLY A 137 -14.91 6.00 -34.22
CA GLY A 137 -14.45 7.26 -33.63
C GLY A 137 -14.71 7.47 -32.14
N ARG A 138 -14.12 6.64 -31.27
CA ARG A 138 -13.57 6.96 -29.93
C ARG A 138 -12.96 5.68 -29.36
N THR A 139 -11.67 5.72 -29.02
CA THR A 139 -10.88 4.58 -28.49
C THR A 139 -11.17 4.29 -27.01
N GLY A 140 -12.40 4.45 -26.53
CA GLY A 140 -12.66 4.35 -25.10
C GLY A 140 -14.02 3.76 -24.82
N VAL A 141 -14.03 2.70 -24.02
CA VAL A 141 -15.16 2.42 -23.15
C VAL A 141 -15.51 3.72 -22.42
N ASP A 142 -16.76 4.17 -22.47
CA ASP A 142 -17.17 5.36 -21.69
C ASP A 142 -16.91 5.04 -20.22
N VAL A 143 -15.84 5.64 -19.66
CA VAL A 143 -15.44 5.42 -18.27
C VAL A 143 -16.62 5.78 -17.39
N ALA A 144 -17.04 4.84 -16.55
CA ALA A 144 -18.14 5.11 -15.63
C ALA A 144 -17.71 6.23 -14.68
N ARG A 145 -18.49 7.32 -14.64
CA ARG A 145 -18.19 8.44 -13.74
C ARG A 145 -18.50 8.03 -12.30
N ARG A 146 -17.57 8.32 -11.40
CA ARG A 146 -17.64 8.05 -9.98
C ARG A 146 -17.39 9.31 -9.18
N ALA A 147 -18.08 9.43 -8.05
CA ALA A 147 -17.77 10.47 -7.08
C ALA A 147 -16.54 10.06 -6.26
N ASP A 148 -15.81 11.04 -5.74
CA ASP A 148 -14.57 10.80 -4.98
C ASP A 148 -14.81 9.90 -3.75
N ARG A 149 -16.01 9.97 -3.16
CA ARG A 149 -16.41 9.18 -1.99
C ARG A 149 -17.09 7.85 -2.33
N ASP A 150 -17.28 7.53 -3.60
CA ASP A 150 -17.78 6.21 -4.00
C ASP A 150 -16.73 5.15 -3.68
N ARG A 151 -17.19 3.92 -3.41
CA ARG A 151 -16.34 2.77 -3.15
C ARG A 151 -15.49 2.46 -4.37
N ALA A 152 -14.17 2.31 -4.17
CA ALA A 152 -13.23 2.07 -5.26
C ALA A 152 -12.43 0.78 -5.11
N LEU A 153 -12.14 0.33 -3.88
CA LEU A 153 -11.39 -0.90 -3.65
C LEU A 153 -11.82 -1.55 -2.34
N LEU A 154 -11.99 -2.87 -2.36
CA LEU A 154 -12.05 -3.68 -1.15
C LEU A 154 -10.80 -4.55 -1.10
N ALA A 155 -9.87 -4.26 -0.19
CA ALA A 155 -8.67 -5.07 -0.04
C ALA A 155 -8.83 -6.04 1.12
N TYR A 156 -8.82 -7.33 0.83
CA TYR A 156 -8.86 -8.36 1.86
C TYR A 156 -7.47 -8.74 2.32
N GLY A 157 -7.35 -8.97 3.62
CA GLY A 157 -6.20 -9.60 4.24
C GLY A 157 -6.65 -10.51 5.38
N THR A 158 -5.68 -11.07 6.10
CA THR A 158 -5.95 -11.88 7.29
C THR A 158 -6.09 -10.97 8.51
N GLY A 159 -7.25 -11.01 9.16
CA GLY A 159 -7.48 -10.31 10.42
C GLY A 159 -6.71 -10.93 11.60
N SER A 160 -6.73 -10.26 12.76
CA SER A 160 -6.05 -10.73 13.98
C SER A 160 -6.52 -12.11 14.45
N ASP A 161 -7.80 -12.42 14.22
CA ASP A 161 -8.43 -13.67 14.64
C ASP A 161 -8.31 -14.79 13.57
N GLY A 162 -7.59 -14.52 12.48
CA GLY A 162 -7.40 -15.45 11.36
C GLY A 162 -8.53 -15.41 10.31
N ASP A 163 -9.64 -14.73 10.60
CA ASP A 163 -10.74 -14.54 9.66
C ASP A 163 -10.39 -13.49 8.58
N PRO A 164 -10.97 -13.60 7.37
CA PRO A 164 -10.79 -12.59 6.33
C PRO A 164 -11.33 -11.24 6.79
N LEU A 165 -10.53 -10.19 6.61
CA LEU A 165 -10.88 -8.81 6.96
C LEU A 165 -10.75 -7.93 5.71
N GLY A 166 -11.88 -7.42 5.22
CA GLY A 166 -11.93 -6.50 4.09
C GLY A 166 -11.82 -5.05 4.53
N VAL A 167 -10.91 -4.29 3.93
CA VAL A 167 -10.75 -2.85 4.13
C VAL A 167 -11.28 -2.11 2.90
N GLU A 168 -12.20 -1.16 3.13
CA GLU A 168 -12.84 -0.38 2.07
C GLU A 168 -12.13 0.96 1.86
N TYR A 169 -11.83 1.27 0.59
CA TYR A 169 -11.26 2.53 0.14
C TYR A 169 -12.17 3.23 -0.87
N THR A 170 -12.11 4.56 -0.90
CA THR A 170 -12.82 5.40 -1.88
C THR A 170 -11.91 5.81 -3.03
N HIS A 171 -12.49 6.39 -4.09
CA HIS A 171 -11.70 6.92 -5.22
C HIS A 171 -10.73 8.03 -4.77
N GLU A 172 -11.15 8.89 -3.84
CA GLU A 172 -10.32 9.90 -3.19
C GLU A 172 -9.09 9.28 -2.52
N THR A 173 -9.29 8.20 -1.75
CA THR A 173 -8.20 7.52 -1.04
C THR A 173 -7.18 6.92 -2.01
N LEU A 174 -7.65 6.31 -3.10
CA LEU A 174 -6.78 5.74 -4.13
C LEU A 174 -5.93 6.81 -4.81
N ALA A 175 -6.55 7.94 -5.20
CA ALA A 175 -5.85 9.05 -5.84
C ALA A 175 -4.78 9.64 -4.91
N ALA A 176 -5.14 9.94 -3.66
CA ALA A 176 -4.21 10.53 -2.72
C ALA A 176 -3.08 9.58 -2.31
N ALA A 177 -3.34 8.27 -2.21
CA ALA A 177 -2.28 7.29 -1.99
C ALA A 177 -1.29 7.23 -3.16
N GLY A 178 -1.78 7.39 -4.40
CA GLY A 178 -0.93 7.55 -5.59
C GLY A 178 -0.03 8.78 -5.50
N ASP A 179 -0.61 9.95 -5.17
CA ASP A 179 0.14 11.22 -5.05
C ASP A 179 1.21 11.16 -3.94
N VAL A 180 0.88 10.58 -2.77
CA VAL A 180 1.85 10.38 -1.68
C VAL A 180 2.93 9.39 -2.08
N GLY A 181 2.55 8.30 -2.77
CA GLY A 181 3.49 7.32 -3.29
C GLY A 181 4.47 7.93 -4.30
N GLU A 182 4.00 8.83 -5.16
CA GLU A 182 4.82 9.61 -6.11
C GLU A 182 5.76 10.56 -5.39
N SER A 183 5.30 11.28 -4.37
CA SER A 183 6.18 12.10 -3.55
C SER A 183 7.30 11.29 -2.89
N LEU A 184 6.98 10.08 -2.42
CA LEU A 184 7.96 9.12 -1.89
C LEU A 184 8.89 8.55 -2.97
N LEU A 185 8.44 8.49 -4.23
CA LEU A 185 9.25 8.09 -5.40
C LEU A 185 10.25 9.21 -5.77
N GLY A 186 9.82 10.48 -5.73
CA GLY A 186 10.59 11.63 -6.18
C GLY A 186 11.58 12.19 -5.15
N SER A 187 11.36 12.02 -3.84
CA SER A 187 12.28 12.53 -2.82
C SER A 187 13.63 11.79 -2.75
N ALA A 188 13.74 10.62 -3.38
CA ALA A 188 15.01 9.88 -3.48
C ALA A 188 16.01 10.51 -4.48
N THR A 189 15.54 11.37 -5.40
CA THR A 189 16.40 11.98 -6.43
C THR A 189 16.99 13.34 -6.01
N ASP A 190 16.54 13.93 -4.89
CA ASP A 190 16.92 15.29 -4.50
C ASP A 190 18.26 15.41 -3.73
N GLY A 191 19.04 14.33 -3.65
CA GLY A 191 20.43 14.35 -3.16
C GLY A 191 21.47 14.77 -4.21
N SER A 192 21.10 14.85 -5.49
CA SER A 192 22.01 15.24 -6.57
C SER A 192 21.25 16.01 -7.65
N SER A 193 21.41 17.33 -7.68
CA SER A 193 21.02 18.19 -8.80
C SER A 193 21.89 17.98 -10.07
N VAL A 194 22.54 16.83 -10.19
CA VAL A 194 23.18 16.36 -11.41
C VAL A 194 22.33 15.20 -11.93
N PRO A 195 21.82 15.25 -13.18
CA PRO A 195 21.18 14.09 -13.78
C PRO A 195 22.22 12.97 -13.80
N ASP A 196 22.03 11.97 -12.95
CA ASP A 196 22.91 10.81 -12.96
C ASP A 196 22.73 10.12 -14.32
N SER A 197 23.85 9.80 -14.94
CA SER A 197 23.97 9.03 -16.19
C SER A 197 23.29 7.65 -16.16
N ARG A 198 22.70 7.26 -15.03
CA ARG A 198 21.99 6.00 -14.77
C ARG A 198 20.47 6.04 -15.05
N THR A 199 19.89 7.19 -15.41
CA THR A 199 18.49 7.27 -15.87
C THR A 199 18.44 7.72 -17.35
N PRO A 200 18.60 6.78 -18.32
CA PRO A 200 18.54 7.11 -19.74
C PRO A 200 17.16 7.63 -20.20
N ASP A 201 16.11 7.34 -19.43
CA ASP A 201 14.70 7.58 -19.78
C ASP A 201 14.04 8.68 -18.93
N GLY A 202 14.66 9.87 -18.85
CA GLY A 202 13.97 11.10 -18.43
C GLY A 202 13.46 11.15 -16.99
N GLY A 203 14.05 10.39 -16.06
CA GLY A 203 13.77 10.51 -14.61
C GLY A 203 12.51 9.78 -14.11
N ALA A 204 11.91 8.90 -14.92
CA ALA A 204 10.72 8.14 -14.52
C ALA A 204 11.09 6.94 -13.62
N VAL A 205 10.47 6.84 -12.44
CA VAL A 205 10.88 5.88 -11.40
C VAL A 205 10.46 4.44 -11.71
N ARG A 206 11.36 3.48 -11.45
CA ARG A 206 11.15 2.03 -11.59
C ARG A 206 10.94 1.39 -10.23
N HIS A 207 9.71 1.01 -9.93
CA HIS A 207 9.35 0.38 -8.66
C HIS A 207 9.32 -1.13 -8.79
N LEU A 208 10.15 -1.81 -8.01
CA LEU A 208 10.20 -3.26 -7.92
C LEU A 208 9.06 -3.81 -7.05
N GLY A 209 8.25 -4.68 -7.64
CA GLY A 209 7.18 -5.40 -6.97
C GLY A 209 7.68 -6.53 -6.08
N SER A 210 8.08 -6.22 -4.84
CA SER A 210 8.56 -7.23 -3.87
C SER A 210 7.49 -7.74 -2.91
N ARG A 211 6.26 -7.24 -3.03
CA ARG A 211 5.09 -7.66 -2.25
C ARG A 211 3.95 -8.03 -3.21
N SER A 212 3.00 -8.82 -2.72
CA SER A 212 1.81 -9.13 -3.51
C SER A 212 0.98 -7.86 -3.75
N LEU A 213 0.47 -7.68 -4.96
CA LEU A 213 -0.49 -6.60 -5.28
C LEU A 213 -1.87 -6.78 -4.65
N SER A 214 -2.10 -7.87 -3.90
CA SER A 214 -3.23 -7.96 -2.98
C SER A 214 -3.04 -7.12 -1.71
N ASP A 215 -1.80 -6.80 -1.33
CA ASP A 215 -1.48 -5.84 -0.29
C ASP A 215 -1.80 -4.42 -0.79
N PRO A 216 -2.76 -3.72 -0.16
CA PRO A 216 -3.14 -2.38 -0.62
C PRO A 216 -2.00 -1.37 -0.52
N LEU A 217 -1.01 -1.56 0.36
CA LEU A 217 0.12 -0.63 0.44
C LEU A 217 1.02 -0.73 -0.81
N GLU A 218 1.28 -1.95 -1.26
CA GLU A 218 2.03 -2.20 -2.51
C GLU A 218 1.24 -1.72 -3.73
N LEU A 219 -0.04 -2.08 -3.80
CA LEU A 219 -0.90 -1.73 -4.92
C LEU A 219 -1.02 -0.21 -5.07
N LEU A 220 -1.30 0.51 -3.98
CA LEU A 220 -1.61 1.94 -4.03
C LEU A 220 -0.36 2.82 -4.06
N TYR A 221 0.55 2.65 -3.09
CA TYR A 221 1.72 3.52 -2.94
C TYR A 221 2.94 3.06 -3.75
N GLY A 222 2.92 1.80 -4.20
CA GLY A 222 3.97 1.20 -5.02
C GLY A 222 3.61 1.23 -6.50
N ALA A 223 2.83 0.25 -6.94
CA ALA A 223 2.52 0.02 -8.35
C ALA A 223 1.68 1.14 -8.98
N THR A 224 0.59 1.55 -8.32
CA THR A 224 -0.29 2.61 -8.83
C THR A 224 0.45 3.94 -8.88
N ALA A 225 1.14 4.31 -7.80
CA ALA A 225 1.97 5.52 -7.77
C ALA A 225 3.02 5.55 -8.89
N ALA A 226 3.75 4.46 -9.11
CA ALA A 226 4.76 4.38 -10.17
C ALA A 226 4.13 4.53 -11.57
N ILE A 227 3.04 3.82 -11.85
CA ILE A 227 2.37 3.86 -13.16
C ILE A 227 1.75 5.24 -13.40
N PHE A 228 1.05 5.81 -12.42
CA PHE A 228 0.33 7.08 -12.59
C PHE A 228 1.27 8.29 -12.62
N GLY A 229 2.41 8.23 -11.92
CA GLY A 229 3.52 9.18 -12.06
C GLY A 229 4.30 9.05 -13.38
N GLY A 230 3.91 8.12 -14.27
CA GLY A 230 4.56 7.90 -15.57
C GLY A 230 5.86 7.09 -15.51
N GLY A 231 6.15 6.50 -14.35
CA GLY A 231 7.19 5.50 -14.11
C GLY A 231 6.82 4.10 -14.55
N ARG A 232 7.54 3.11 -14.02
CA ARG A 232 7.40 1.69 -14.39
C ARG A 232 7.26 0.83 -13.15
N TYR A 233 6.41 -0.19 -13.25
CA TYR A 233 6.37 -1.27 -12.29
C TYR A 233 7.21 -2.45 -12.81
N VAL A 234 8.15 -2.94 -12.00
CA VAL A 234 9.04 -4.06 -12.31
C VAL A 234 8.54 -5.28 -11.53
N PRO A 235 7.76 -6.18 -12.15
CA PRO A 235 7.30 -7.39 -11.48
C PRO A 235 8.45 -8.37 -11.22
N VAL A 236 8.33 -9.17 -10.16
CA VAL A 236 9.22 -10.31 -9.88
C VAL A 236 8.37 -11.51 -9.54
N ASP A 237 8.43 -12.55 -10.37
CA ASP A 237 7.65 -13.77 -10.16
C ASP A 237 8.24 -14.62 -9.02
N ASP A 238 9.56 -14.83 -9.03
CA ASP A 238 10.30 -15.58 -8.01
C ASP A 238 11.15 -14.62 -7.16
N TRP A 239 10.50 -13.95 -6.21
CA TRP A 239 11.21 -13.04 -5.32
C TRP A 239 12.21 -13.80 -4.43
N THR A 240 13.47 -13.37 -4.48
CA THR A 240 14.52 -13.79 -3.54
C THR A 240 15.29 -12.56 -3.06
N PRO A 241 15.93 -12.62 -1.87
CA PRO A 241 16.83 -11.57 -1.41
C PRO A 241 17.90 -11.21 -2.45
N GLU A 242 18.44 -12.21 -3.16
CA GLU A 242 19.45 -12.05 -4.20
C GLU A 242 18.90 -11.32 -5.42
N THR A 243 17.71 -11.70 -5.90
CA THR A 243 17.02 -11.04 -7.02
C THR A 243 16.75 -9.57 -6.69
N ALA A 244 16.18 -9.28 -5.52
CA ALA A 244 15.88 -7.92 -5.11
C ALA A 244 17.15 -7.06 -5.01
N ARG A 245 18.19 -7.58 -4.35
CA ARG A 245 19.48 -6.90 -4.24
C ARG A 245 20.10 -6.64 -5.61
N SER A 246 20.10 -7.62 -6.50
CA SER A 246 20.69 -7.48 -7.83
C SER A 246 19.98 -6.40 -8.65
N LEU A 247 18.65 -6.36 -8.62
CA LEU A 247 17.87 -5.39 -9.39
C LEU A 247 18.05 -3.96 -8.87
N LEU A 248 18.15 -3.77 -7.56
CA LEU A 248 18.45 -2.47 -6.96
C LEU A 248 19.89 -2.04 -7.25
N ALA A 249 20.87 -2.91 -6.98
CA ALA A 249 22.30 -2.60 -7.15
C ALA A 249 22.71 -2.32 -8.61
N THR A 250 22.01 -2.93 -9.57
CA THR A 250 22.25 -2.69 -11.01
C THR A 250 21.51 -1.47 -11.55
N GLY A 251 20.65 -0.84 -10.73
CA GLY A 251 19.77 0.23 -11.17
C GLY A 251 18.72 -0.26 -12.18
N ALA A 252 18.37 -1.54 -12.17
CA ALA A 252 17.23 -2.07 -12.93
C ALA A 252 15.90 -1.70 -12.24
N ALA A 253 15.92 -1.52 -10.93
CA ALA A 253 14.88 -0.88 -10.15
C ALA A 253 15.47 0.26 -9.31
N ASP A 254 14.69 1.33 -9.16
CA ASP A 254 15.08 2.51 -8.40
C ASP A 254 14.58 2.46 -6.95
N ARG A 255 13.58 1.62 -6.66
CA ARG A 255 13.14 1.35 -5.29
C ARG A 255 12.28 0.11 -5.17
N THR A 256 12.07 -0.35 -3.94
CA THR A 256 11.17 -1.46 -3.61
C THR A 256 10.50 -1.26 -2.25
N PHE A 257 9.37 -1.92 -2.01
CA PHE A 257 8.82 -2.09 -0.66
C PHE A 257 9.15 -3.46 -0.09
N LEU A 258 9.76 -3.48 1.10
CA LEU A 258 10.10 -4.70 1.81
C LEU A 258 9.46 -4.73 3.20
N ALA A 259 8.99 -5.89 3.64
CA ALA A 259 8.78 -6.12 5.06
C ALA A 259 10.13 -6.13 5.81
N PRO A 260 10.17 -5.86 7.13
CA PRO A 260 11.40 -5.91 7.92
C PRO A 260 12.21 -7.21 7.72
N ALA A 261 11.56 -8.37 7.78
CA ALA A 261 12.22 -9.66 7.56
C ALA A 261 12.79 -9.83 6.13
N GLN A 262 12.15 -9.26 5.11
CA GLN A 262 12.67 -9.28 3.74
C GLN A 262 13.91 -8.39 3.62
N TYR A 263 13.89 -7.23 4.27
CA TYR A 263 15.03 -6.32 4.32
C TYR A 263 16.23 -6.96 5.05
N ASP A 264 16.00 -7.59 6.20
CA ASP A 264 17.03 -8.31 6.94
C ASP A 264 17.64 -9.45 6.11
N ALA A 265 16.81 -10.19 5.36
CA ALA A 265 17.29 -11.23 4.45
C ALA A 265 18.19 -10.65 3.34
N VAL A 266 17.80 -9.51 2.73
CA VAL A 266 18.64 -8.81 1.74
C VAL A 266 19.97 -8.35 2.35
N ARG A 267 19.95 -7.77 3.56
CA ARG A 267 21.17 -7.36 4.29
C ARG A 267 22.09 -8.53 4.63
N SER A 268 21.52 -9.69 4.95
CA SER A 268 22.27 -10.88 5.34
C SER A 268 23.19 -11.42 4.23
N LEU A 269 22.97 -11.02 2.98
CA LEU A 269 23.82 -11.36 1.85
C LEU A 269 25.19 -10.63 1.86
N GLY A 270 25.45 -9.75 2.83
CA GLY A 270 26.71 -9.05 3.05
C GLY A 270 26.91 -7.81 2.17
N ALA A 271 27.82 -6.92 2.53
CA ALA A 271 28.12 -5.71 1.76
C ALA A 271 28.90 -6.04 0.47
N THR A 272 28.39 -5.62 -0.68
CA THR A 272 29.21 -5.30 -1.86
C THR A 272 29.27 -3.79 -1.95
N ASP A 273 30.19 -3.20 -2.72
CA ASP A 273 30.29 -1.74 -2.97
C ASP A 273 29.02 -1.06 -3.57
N ALA A 274 27.89 -1.77 -3.64
CA ALA A 274 26.58 -1.26 -4.01
C ALA A 274 25.67 -1.36 -2.79
N ASP A 275 25.49 -0.23 -2.12
CA ASP A 275 24.59 -0.07 -0.97
C ASP A 275 23.13 -0.19 -1.42
N VAL A 276 22.28 -0.82 -0.61
CA VAL A 276 20.84 -1.00 -0.91
C VAL A 276 20.03 0.15 -0.32
N THR A 277 20.51 1.38 -0.53
CA THR A 277 19.93 2.64 0.01
C THR A 277 18.53 2.90 -0.53
N ASP A 278 18.23 2.35 -1.69
CA ASP A 278 16.99 2.59 -2.44
C ASP A 278 15.83 1.68 -2.02
N ALA A 279 16.07 0.74 -1.11
CA ALA A 279 14.98 -0.03 -0.50
C ALA A 279 14.18 0.84 0.48
N VAL A 280 12.85 0.74 0.43
CA VAL A 280 11.96 1.35 1.41
C VAL A 280 11.32 0.24 2.24
N VAL A 281 11.55 0.25 3.55
CA VAL A 281 10.99 -0.78 4.45
C VAL A 281 9.63 -0.35 4.94
N VAL A 282 8.60 -1.15 4.65
CA VAL A 282 7.24 -0.90 5.12
C VAL A 282 7.03 -1.59 6.46
N GLU A 283 7.02 -0.80 7.52
CA GLU A 283 6.73 -1.23 8.88
C GLU A 283 5.23 -1.10 9.17
N ARG A 284 4.67 -2.07 9.90
CA ARG A 284 3.31 -1.93 10.39
C ARG A 284 3.24 -0.75 11.36
N THR A 285 2.28 0.15 11.20
CA THR A 285 2.11 1.28 12.15
C THR A 285 2.04 0.79 13.59
N ALA A 286 1.31 -0.31 13.84
CA ALA A 286 1.15 -0.94 15.16
C ALA A 286 2.42 -1.64 15.71
N ALA A 287 3.48 -1.78 14.93
CA ALA A 287 4.71 -2.39 15.42
C ALA A 287 5.30 -1.51 16.53
N PRO A 288 5.75 -2.10 17.65
CA PRO A 288 6.38 -1.35 18.72
C PRO A 288 7.57 -0.56 18.17
N LEU A 289 7.86 0.57 18.82
CA LEU A 289 9.10 1.31 18.59
C LEU A 289 10.19 0.54 19.34
N GLU A 290 10.73 -0.50 18.71
CA GLU A 290 11.80 -1.29 19.31
C GLU A 290 13.04 -0.41 19.53
N GLU A 291 13.67 -0.54 20.70
CA GLU A 291 14.94 0.13 20.96
C GLU A 291 16.08 -0.58 20.22
N ARG A 292 16.90 0.21 19.53
CA ARG A 292 18.28 -0.16 19.12
C ARG A 292 18.36 -1.40 18.24
N VAL A 293 17.59 -1.40 17.15
CA VAL A 293 17.78 -2.30 16.02
C VAL A 293 18.83 -1.68 15.08
N ASP A 294 19.69 -2.50 14.47
CA ASP A 294 20.50 -2.06 13.32
C ASP A 294 19.54 -1.61 12.22
N ALA A 295 19.39 -0.29 12.09
CA ALA A 295 18.41 0.30 11.18
C ALA A 295 18.76 0.03 9.72
N GLY A 296 20.05 -0.20 9.45
CA GLY A 296 20.61 -0.20 8.12
C GLY A 296 20.58 1.18 7.47
N GLU A 297 20.54 1.18 6.15
CA GLU A 297 20.63 2.41 5.33
C GLU A 297 19.29 2.77 4.70
N ALA A 298 18.31 1.85 4.74
CA ALA A 298 17.01 2.05 4.13
C ALA A 298 16.16 3.03 4.93
N ILE A 299 15.45 3.89 4.20
CA ILE A 299 14.33 4.65 4.75
C ILE A 299 13.20 3.68 5.12
N ARG A 300 12.54 3.93 6.25
CA ARG A 300 11.37 3.14 6.64
C ARG A 300 10.11 3.98 6.57
N VAL A 301 9.02 3.38 6.10
CA VAL A 301 7.69 3.99 6.13
C VAL A 301 6.78 3.19 7.05
N ARG A 302 5.96 3.88 7.84
CA ARG A 302 4.97 3.23 8.72
C ARG A 302 3.61 3.27 8.09
N GLY A 303 2.94 2.12 8.00
CA GLY A 303 1.59 2.05 7.49
C GLY A 303 0.86 0.76 7.79
N ARG A 304 -0.43 0.73 7.48
CA ARG A 304 -1.29 -0.46 7.45
C ARG A 304 -2.42 -0.21 6.45
N PRO A 305 -3.13 -1.26 6.03
CA PRO A 305 -4.34 -1.10 5.24
C PRO A 305 -5.29 -0.02 5.78
N GLU A 306 -5.52 0.06 7.10
CA GLU A 306 -6.49 1.01 7.66
C GLU A 306 -6.03 2.47 7.69
N THR A 307 -4.72 2.69 7.77
CA THR A 307 -4.16 4.04 7.94
C THR A 307 -3.57 4.60 6.65
N GLY A 308 -3.34 3.75 5.64
CA GLY A 308 -2.38 4.03 4.59
C GLY A 308 -0.96 4.12 5.15
N LEU A 309 -0.04 4.68 4.36
CA LEU A 309 1.27 5.11 4.84
C LEU A 309 1.12 6.43 5.63
N THR A 310 1.84 6.55 6.74
CA THR A 310 1.66 7.61 7.74
C THR A 310 2.92 8.40 8.03
N HIS A 311 4.05 7.72 8.26
CA HIS A 311 5.31 8.35 8.66
C HIS A 311 6.48 7.83 7.83
N VAL A 312 7.51 8.65 7.68
CA VAL A 312 8.82 8.33 7.13
C VAL A 312 9.85 8.41 8.25
N ARG A 313 10.72 7.42 8.37
CA ARG A 313 11.76 7.30 9.38
C ARG A 313 13.10 7.17 8.68
N THR A 314 14.03 8.05 9.04
CA THR A 314 15.44 7.88 8.68
C THR A 314 16.07 6.75 9.51
N PRO A 315 17.22 6.20 9.11
CA PRO A 315 17.99 5.30 9.96
C PRO A 315 18.21 5.85 11.38
N ALA A 316 18.51 7.15 11.50
CA ALA A 316 18.69 7.81 12.80
C ALA A 316 17.41 7.85 13.65
N ASP A 317 16.22 7.94 13.03
CA ASP A 317 14.94 7.83 13.74
C ASP A 317 14.66 6.40 14.19
N VAL A 318 15.05 5.42 13.38
CA VAL A 318 14.92 4.01 13.72
C VAL A 318 15.78 3.65 14.92
N GLU A 319 17.07 4.00 14.88
CA GLU A 319 18.02 3.74 15.97
C GLU A 319 17.62 4.44 17.27
N ALA A 320 17.06 5.65 17.16
CA ALA A 320 16.59 6.43 18.29
C ALA A 320 15.16 6.07 18.74
N GLY A 321 14.50 5.09 18.12
CA GLY A 321 13.15 4.66 18.48
C GLY A 321 12.04 5.68 18.18
N ARG A 322 12.27 6.68 17.32
CA ARG A 322 11.30 7.75 17.01
C ARG A 322 10.29 7.35 15.94
N LEU A 323 9.12 7.99 15.95
CA LEU A 323 8.08 7.79 14.93
C LEU A 323 8.47 8.31 13.53
N GLY A 324 9.40 9.27 13.46
CA GLY A 324 9.77 9.97 12.23
C GLY A 324 8.80 11.10 11.88
N GLU A 325 8.88 11.58 10.65
CA GLU A 325 8.05 12.68 10.14
C GLU A 325 6.78 12.15 9.48
N THR A 326 5.67 12.87 9.61
CA THR A 326 4.41 12.52 8.93
C THR A 326 4.49 12.79 7.43
N LEU A 327 3.89 11.91 6.63
CA LEU A 327 3.73 12.10 5.19
C LEU A 327 2.83 13.29 4.84
N PRO A 328 2.91 13.85 3.62
CA PRO A 328 2.04 14.93 3.19
C PRO A 328 0.55 14.62 3.39
N GLY A 329 -0.16 15.54 4.03
CA GLY A 329 -1.59 15.41 4.33
C GLY A 329 -1.93 14.47 5.49
N VAL A 330 -0.94 13.81 6.11
CA VAL A 330 -1.15 12.99 7.32
C VAL A 330 -0.97 13.84 8.56
N GLU A 331 -1.98 13.83 9.44
CA GLU A 331 -1.88 14.32 10.81
C GLU A 331 -1.81 13.14 11.78
N ALA A 332 -0.87 13.21 12.72
CA ALA A 332 -0.72 12.23 13.79
C ALA A 332 -0.75 12.96 15.13
N ARG A 333 -1.60 12.48 16.05
CA ARG A 333 -1.79 13.05 17.39
C ARG A 333 -1.98 11.95 18.41
N THR A 334 -1.92 12.28 19.69
CA THR A 334 -2.34 11.35 20.73
C THR A 334 -3.85 11.42 20.98
N ARG A 335 -4.42 10.38 21.60
CA ARG A 335 -5.86 10.33 21.92
C ARG A 335 -6.25 11.49 22.83
N SER A 336 -5.41 11.81 23.83
CA SER A 336 -5.70 12.89 24.78
C SER A 336 -5.61 14.27 24.12
N GLU A 337 -4.72 14.46 23.14
CA GLU A 337 -4.57 15.74 22.42
C GLU A 337 -5.81 16.11 21.59
N ILE A 338 -6.58 15.13 21.12
CA ILE A 338 -7.82 15.38 20.35
C ILE A 338 -9.07 15.38 21.24
N ASP A 339 -9.02 14.82 22.45
CA ASP A 339 -10.18 14.81 23.35
C ASP A 339 -10.13 16.00 24.31
N THR A 340 -10.61 17.16 23.82
CA THR A 340 -10.61 18.44 24.54
C THR A 340 -11.43 18.46 25.84
N ARG A 341 -12.20 17.41 26.15
CA ARG A 341 -12.91 17.26 27.44
C ARG A 341 -12.00 16.86 28.60
N THR A 342 -10.73 16.57 28.35
CA THR A 342 -9.78 16.06 29.36
C THR A 342 -8.76 17.11 29.82
N LEU A 343 -8.77 18.32 29.24
CA LEU A 343 -7.78 19.37 29.49
C LEU A 343 -8.28 20.48 30.43
N GLU A 344 -8.95 20.11 31.53
CA GLU A 344 -9.10 21.02 32.68
C GLU A 344 -7.92 20.92 33.66
N ASP A 345 -6.99 20.01 33.42
CA ASP A 345 -5.76 19.87 34.21
C ASP A 345 -4.59 19.68 33.24
N ASP A 346 -3.53 20.50 33.39
CA ASP A 346 -2.24 20.40 32.68
C ASP A 346 -1.45 19.12 33.06
N THR A 347 -2.15 18.03 33.36
CA THR A 347 -1.53 16.77 33.75
C THR A 347 -1.26 15.96 32.49
N VAL A 348 0.00 15.98 32.05
CA VAL A 348 0.50 15.01 31.06
C VAL A 348 0.09 13.61 31.55
N PRO A 349 -0.61 12.80 30.75
CA PRO A 349 -0.97 11.45 31.17
C PRO A 349 0.31 10.69 31.53
N GLU A 350 0.46 10.36 32.81
CA GLU A 350 1.67 9.72 33.39
C GLU A 350 1.94 8.31 32.82
N ARG A 351 1.05 7.76 31.98
CA ARG A 351 1.18 6.46 31.31
C ARG A 351 0.63 6.50 29.89
N GLY A 352 1.51 6.19 28.93
CA GLY A 352 1.27 5.82 27.53
C GLY A 352 -0.06 6.24 26.90
N ASP A 353 -0.03 7.27 26.05
CA ASP A 353 -1.19 7.68 25.25
C ASP A 353 -1.23 6.91 23.93
N THR A 354 -2.40 6.72 23.33
CA THR A 354 -2.52 6.00 22.05
C THR A 354 -2.46 6.94 20.86
N LEU A 355 -1.62 6.63 19.88
CA LEU A 355 -1.51 7.39 18.64
C LEU A 355 -2.78 7.21 17.78
N VAL A 356 -3.30 8.32 17.28
CA VAL A 356 -4.40 8.41 16.32
C VAL A 356 -3.91 9.15 15.08
N VAL A 357 -4.40 8.75 13.92
CA VAL A 357 -4.00 9.36 12.64
C VAL A 357 -5.21 9.74 11.81
N ASP A 358 -5.13 10.88 11.15
CA ASP A 358 -6.04 11.32 10.10
C ASP A 358 -5.21 11.60 8.86
N GLY A 359 -5.73 11.29 7.69
CA GLY A 359 -4.98 11.47 6.45
C GLY A 359 -5.72 10.90 5.25
N PRO A 360 -5.31 11.29 4.04
CA PRO A 360 -6.07 10.98 2.85
C PRO A 360 -5.95 9.50 2.44
N GLY A 361 -4.94 8.78 2.95
CA GLY A 361 -4.76 7.34 2.79
C GLY A 361 -5.59 6.46 3.74
N THR A 362 -6.37 7.05 4.65
CA THR A 362 -7.13 6.30 5.65
C THR A 362 -8.30 5.55 5.01
N MET A 363 -8.59 4.36 5.53
CA MET A 363 -9.73 3.56 5.07
C MET A 363 -11.08 4.27 5.33
N GLU A 364 -12.12 3.86 4.63
CA GLU A 364 -13.50 4.29 4.92
C GLU A 364 -14.12 3.45 6.04
N ARG A 365 -13.97 2.12 5.97
CA ARG A 365 -14.51 1.15 6.95
C ARG A 365 -13.98 -0.27 6.72
N TYR A 366 -14.32 -1.17 7.64
CA TYR A 366 -14.26 -2.60 7.38
C TYR A 366 -15.55 -3.11 6.72
N VAL A 367 -15.43 -4.01 5.76
CA VAL A 367 -16.57 -4.62 5.04
C VAL A 367 -17.42 -5.43 6.01
N ASP A 368 -18.73 -5.15 6.06
CA ASP A 368 -19.71 -5.86 6.90
C ASP A 368 -19.32 -6.02 8.38
N ARG A 369 -18.55 -5.06 8.92
CA ARG A 369 -18.16 -5.01 10.34
C ARG A 369 -18.37 -3.60 10.92
N PRO A 370 -19.63 -3.16 11.13
CA PRO A 370 -19.91 -1.80 11.61
C PRO A 370 -19.37 -1.54 13.02
N ASP A 371 -19.43 -2.52 13.92
CA ASP A 371 -18.93 -2.36 15.30
C ASP A 371 -17.40 -2.24 15.33
N ALA A 372 -16.69 -3.14 14.64
CA ALA A 372 -15.24 -3.06 14.53
C ALA A 372 -14.79 -1.77 13.82
N THR A 373 -15.57 -1.30 12.85
CA THR A 373 -15.35 0.01 12.21
C THR A 373 -15.47 1.13 13.24
N ALA A 374 -16.57 1.18 14.01
CA ALA A 374 -16.79 2.20 15.03
C ALA A 374 -15.67 2.18 16.10
N ASP A 375 -15.22 1.00 16.52
CA ASP A 375 -14.12 0.84 17.47
C ASP A 375 -12.78 1.31 16.91
N ARG A 376 -12.61 1.28 15.59
CA ARG A 376 -11.40 1.76 14.91
C ARG A 376 -11.33 3.29 14.82
N PHE A 377 -12.48 3.96 14.78
CA PHE A 377 -12.55 5.41 14.55
C PHE A 377 -12.89 6.22 15.80
N VAL A 378 -12.23 7.37 15.92
CA VAL A 378 -12.63 8.45 16.82
C VAL A 378 -13.18 9.58 15.97
N SER A 379 -14.32 10.15 16.33
CA SER A 379 -14.79 11.41 15.74
C SER A 379 -14.63 12.57 16.73
N VAL A 380 -13.90 13.62 16.35
CA VAL A 380 -13.73 14.86 17.12
C VAL A 380 -13.93 16.03 16.17
N GLU A 381 -14.78 16.99 16.54
CA GLU A 381 -15.03 18.22 15.77
C GLU A 381 -15.37 17.97 14.29
N GLY A 382 -16.05 16.85 14.00
CA GLY A 382 -16.43 16.45 12.64
C GLY A 382 -15.31 15.80 11.82
N ARG A 383 -14.09 15.65 12.38
CA ARG A 383 -12.98 14.90 11.77
C ARG A 383 -12.94 13.47 12.30
N ARG A 384 -12.62 12.51 11.43
CA ARG A 384 -12.46 11.09 11.78
C ARG A 384 -10.99 10.75 11.89
N TRP A 385 -10.60 10.18 13.02
CA TRP A 385 -9.24 9.71 13.29
C TRP A 385 -9.24 8.19 13.42
N VAL A 386 -8.28 7.52 12.79
CA VAL A 386 -8.05 6.09 12.93
C VAL A 386 -7.18 5.85 14.16
N ARG A 387 -7.68 5.09 15.14
CA ARG A 387 -6.85 4.63 16.26
C ARG A 387 -5.72 3.78 15.71
N THR A 388 -4.47 3.94 16.11
CA THR A 388 -3.40 3.05 15.61
C THR A 388 -3.18 1.83 16.51
N GLY A 389 -3.53 1.94 17.80
CA GLY A 389 -3.17 0.94 18.81
C GLY A 389 -1.70 1.02 19.25
N VAL A 390 -0.92 1.95 18.71
CA VAL A 390 0.44 2.24 19.16
C VAL A 390 0.36 3.11 20.39
N THR A 391 1.08 2.72 21.44
CA THR A 391 1.26 3.56 22.62
C THR A 391 2.50 4.43 22.42
N VAL A 392 2.36 5.72 22.70
CA VAL A 392 3.40 6.75 22.52
C VAL A 392 3.58 7.55 23.82
N SER A 393 4.80 8.00 24.04
CA SER A 393 5.22 8.85 25.16
C SER A 393 5.85 10.12 24.60
N ARG A 394 5.52 11.30 25.13
CA ARG A 394 6.20 12.54 24.74
C ARG A 394 7.52 12.65 25.49
N THR A 395 8.63 12.78 24.77
CA THR A 395 9.91 13.15 25.37
C THR A 395 10.19 14.63 25.08
N ASP A 396 10.33 15.44 26.13
CA ASP A 396 10.73 16.85 25.97
C ASP A 396 12.16 16.94 25.42
N PRO A 397 12.41 17.75 24.37
CA PRO A 397 13.73 17.89 23.77
C PRO A 397 14.79 18.48 24.73
N GLU A 398 14.38 19.06 25.87
CA GLU A 398 15.29 19.68 26.86
C GLU A 398 15.84 18.73 27.93
N SER A 399 15.43 17.46 27.97
CA SER A 399 15.85 16.54 29.05
C SER A 399 17.28 15.99 28.96
N LYS A 400 18.07 16.38 27.95
CA LYS A 400 19.53 16.15 27.98
C LYS A 400 20.24 17.28 28.73
N THR A 401 20.07 17.34 30.05
CA THR A 401 21.01 18.06 30.92
C THR A 401 21.75 17.10 31.85
N SER A 402 23.09 17.09 31.70
CA SER A 402 24.13 16.41 32.48
C SER A 402 24.22 14.89 32.30
N THR A 403 25.35 14.32 31.86
CA THR A 403 26.66 14.44 32.52
C THR A 403 27.81 14.18 31.52
N GLY A 404 28.85 15.02 31.56
CA GLY A 404 30.15 14.75 30.92
C GLY A 404 30.52 15.75 29.83
N GLY A 405 31.39 16.70 30.16
CA GLY A 405 31.81 17.77 29.26
C GLY A 405 32.73 17.32 28.14
N ASP A 406 32.65 18.02 27.02
CA ASP A 406 33.79 18.71 26.40
C ASP A 406 33.27 19.66 25.30
N ASN A 407 33.89 20.84 25.23
CA ASN A 407 33.51 21.97 24.37
C ASN A 407 33.68 21.63 22.88
N PHE A 408 32.66 21.89 22.06
CA PHE A 408 32.82 22.21 20.65
C PHE A 408 31.74 23.23 20.22
N ASP A 409 32.19 24.47 19.95
CA ASP A 409 31.41 25.50 19.27
C ASP A 409 31.37 25.17 17.76
N GLY A 410 30.17 25.14 17.18
CA GLY A 410 29.93 24.97 15.76
C GLY A 410 28.51 25.38 15.41
N ASP A 411 28.43 26.52 14.72
CA ASP A 411 27.25 27.23 14.24
C ASP A 411 26.34 26.34 13.37
N ASP A 412 25.07 26.17 13.74
CA ASP A 412 24.06 25.53 12.87
C ASP A 412 22.69 26.19 13.06
N SER A 413 22.27 26.90 12.01
CA SER A 413 21.03 27.68 11.96
C SER A 413 19.94 26.85 11.28
N PHE A 414 19.34 25.94 12.03
CA PHE A 414 18.09 25.27 11.65
C PHE A 414 16.94 25.74 12.55
N ASP A 415 15.90 26.27 11.93
CA ASP A 415 14.65 26.69 12.57
C ASP A 415 13.93 25.47 13.17
N ARG A 416 14.01 25.34 14.51
CA ARG A 416 13.44 24.23 15.31
C ARG A 416 11.98 24.46 15.74
N SER A 417 11.21 25.29 15.02
CA SER A 417 9.89 25.77 15.51
C SER A 417 8.69 24.82 15.32
N ARG A 418 8.89 23.52 15.00
CA ARG A 418 7.81 22.52 15.01
C ARG A 418 8.14 21.39 15.99
N PRO A 419 7.36 21.19 17.07
CA PRO A 419 7.61 20.11 18.01
C PRO A 419 7.24 18.77 17.36
N GLY A 420 8.24 18.08 16.80
CA GLY A 420 8.11 16.69 16.41
C GLY A 420 7.86 15.84 17.65
N VAL A 421 6.86 14.97 17.60
CA VAL A 421 6.56 14.01 18.67
C VAL A 421 7.72 13.00 18.72
N VAL A 422 8.70 13.27 19.59
CA VAL A 422 9.79 12.34 19.89
C VAL A 422 9.28 11.36 20.93
N CYS A 423 9.25 10.07 20.59
CA CYS A 423 8.84 9.00 21.49
C CYS A 423 9.98 8.03 21.71
N VAL A 424 10.22 7.63 22.95
CA VAL A 424 10.98 6.43 23.33
C VAL A 424 10.10 5.67 24.33
N THR A 425 9.84 4.39 24.07
CA THR A 425 9.18 3.52 25.05
C THR A 425 10.18 3.13 26.13
N ASP A 426 9.89 3.46 27.39
CA ASP A 426 10.64 2.93 28.54
C ASP A 426 10.17 1.48 28.81
N PRO A 427 11.06 0.48 28.89
CA PRO A 427 10.66 -0.90 29.14
C PRO A 427 10.70 -1.17 30.64
N MET A 428 9.56 -1.41 31.29
CA MET A 428 9.45 -2.24 32.52
C MET A 428 7.97 -2.60 32.72
N GLU A 429 7.57 -3.81 33.11
CA GLU A 429 8.24 -4.79 33.95
C GLU A 429 7.60 -6.16 33.72
N THR A 430 8.44 -7.19 33.66
CA THR A 430 8.03 -8.59 33.70
C THR A 430 7.36 -8.88 35.06
N VAL A 431 6.05 -9.13 35.09
CA VAL A 431 5.37 -9.80 36.21
C VAL A 431 4.93 -11.16 35.68
N ARG A 432 5.81 -12.16 35.70
CA ARG A 432 5.92 -13.23 36.71
C ARG A 432 4.66 -14.08 36.86
N ASP A 433 4.83 -15.35 36.50
CA ASP A 433 4.06 -16.52 36.92
C ASP A 433 3.56 -16.44 38.38
N GLY A 434 2.35 -16.95 38.62
CA GLY A 434 1.98 -17.41 39.96
C GLY A 434 0.49 -17.52 40.26
N VAL A 435 -0.07 -18.71 39.98
CA VAL A 435 -1.30 -19.34 40.51
C VAL A 435 -2.63 -19.00 39.83
#